data_AF-A0A4U7CKG5-F1
#
_entry.id   AF-A0A4U7CKG5-F1
#
_cell.length_a   1.000
_cell.length_b   1.000
_cell.length_c   1.000
_cell.angle_alpha   90.00
_cell.angle_beta   90.00
_cell.angle_gamma   90.00
#
_symmetry.space_group_name_H-M   'P 1'
#
loop_
_entity.id
_entity.type
_entity.pdbx_description
1 polymer ?
#
loop_
_entity_poly.entity_id
_entity_poly.type
_entity_poly.pdbx_seq_one_letter_code
_entity_poly.pdbx_strand_id
1 'polypeptide(L)'
;MGGFKEGTVNGWDDEEEEEDADSGPEFEEETVGNEDGSSEERSTEVEIETEADDTVESGTNSTSAREIPWVLRRNSITDGRDQTVQLHLQEETMNVQRKQKSLIEARLGESVRKADLREAALLVGLQHTDDVVDVLQEWGYNLE
;
A
#
# COMPACT_ATOMS: atom_id res chain seq x y z
N MET A 1 -35.43 1.98 -28.61
CA MET A 1 -34.53 1.87 -29.78
C MET A 1 -33.11 2.06 -29.29
N GLY A 2 -32.22 1.10 -29.55
CA GLY A 2 -30.80 1.17 -29.18
C GLY A 2 -30.35 -0.04 -28.35
N GLY A 3 -30.33 -1.21 -28.98
CA GLY A 3 -29.67 -2.39 -28.42
C GLY A 3 -28.17 -2.35 -28.67
N PHE A 4 -27.40 -2.91 -27.74
CA PHE A 4 -25.99 -3.23 -27.89
C PHE A 4 -25.85 -4.71 -27.48
N LYS A 5 -25.98 -5.64 -28.42
CA LYS A 5 -24.92 -6.27 -29.23
C LYS A 5 -23.94 -7.08 -28.38
N GLU A 6 -24.40 -8.30 -28.10
CA GLU A 6 -23.61 -9.50 -27.87
C GLU A 6 -22.69 -9.77 -29.07
N GLY A 7 -21.48 -10.25 -28.79
CA GLY A 7 -20.59 -10.80 -29.80
C GLY A 7 -19.12 -10.73 -29.41
N THR A 8 -18.57 -11.83 -28.90
CA THR A 8 -17.40 -12.47 -29.51
C THR A 8 -17.45 -13.96 -29.15
N VAL A 9 -17.77 -14.75 -30.16
CA VAL A 9 -17.68 -16.20 -30.21
C VAL A 9 -16.29 -16.60 -30.75
N ASN A 10 -15.58 -17.40 -29.96
CA ASN A 10 -14.90 -18.67 -30.30
C ASN A 10 -13.68 -18.69 -31.25
N GLY A 11 -12.67 -19.49 -30.90
CA GLY A 11 -11.66 -20.02 -31.83
C GLY A 11 -10.27 -20.26 -31.19
N TRP A 12 -10.09 -21.30 -30.37
CA TRP A 12 -9.35 -22.55 -30.72
C TRP A 12 -7.83 -22.37 -30.91
N ASP A 13 -6.99 -22.95 -30.04
CA ASP A 13 -6.29 -24.21 -30.31
C ASP A 13 -5.42 -24.64 -29.10
N ASP A 14 -5.21 -25.94 -29.00
CA ASP A 14 -4.73 -26.75 -27.87
C ASP A 14 -3.22 -26.73 -27.56
N GLU A 15 -2.95 -27.03 -26.28
CA GLU A 15 -1.87 -27.85 -25.70
C GLU A 15 -0.40 -27.62 -26.11
N GLU A 16 0.46 -27.26 -25.13
CA GLU A 16 1.54 -28.16 -24.64
C GLU A 16 1.82 -27.88 -23.15
N GLU A 17 1.95 -28.96 -22.39
CA GLU A 17 2.23 -29.06 -20.97
C GLU A 17 3.63 -28.52 -20.61
N GLU A 18 3.74 -27.71 -19.56
CA GLU A 18 4.93 -27.67 -18.72
C GLU A 18 4.47 -27.65 -17.26
N GLU A 19 4.65 -28.80 -16.61
CA GLU A 19 4.41 -29.02 -15.19
C GLU A 19 5.43 -28.24 -14.35
N ASP A 20 4.98 -27.40 -13.42
CA ASP A 20 5.65 -27.16 -12.12
C ASP A 20 4.78 -26.22 -11.26
N ALA A 21 3.78 -26.80 -10.59
CA ALA A 21 2.98 -26.12 -9.58
C ALA A 21 2.97 -26.93 -8.27
N ASP A 22 4.02 -26.74 -7.47
CA ASP A 22 3.99 -27.01 -6.04
C ASP A 22 3.18 -25.88 -5.36
N SER A 23 1.95 -26.17 -4.94
CA SER A 23 1.16 -25.27 -4.08
C SER A 23 0.23 -26.08 -3.19
N GLY A 24 0.38 -25.85 -1.88
CA GLY A 24 -0.33 -26.48 -0.78
C GLY A 24 -1.81 -26.09 -0.63
N PRO A 25 -2.46 -26.57 0.44
CA PRO A 25 -3.85 -27.01 0.40
C PRO A 25 -4.89 -25.87 0.41
N GLU A 26 -5.94 -26.12 -0.36
CA GLU A 26 -7.21 -25.41 -0.45
C GLU A 26 -7.99 -25.54 0.87
N PHE A 27 -8.57 -24.43 1.34
CA PHE A 27 -9.62 -24.44 2.36
C PHE A 27 -10.94 -24.08 1.68
N GLU A 28 -11.84 -25.06 1.71
CA GLU A 28 -13.21 -25.01 1.22
C GLU A 28 -14.08 -24.09 2.10
N GLU A 29 -14.81 -23.15 1.48
CA GLU A 29 -15.84 -22.37 2.18
C GLU A 29 -17.21 -23.02 1.87
N GLU A 30 -17.74 -23.76 2.85
CA GLU A 30 -19.04 -24.43 2.74
C GLU A 30 -20.19 -23.44 2.99
N THR A 31 -21.09 -23.39 2.02
CA THR A 31 -22.35 -22.65 2.01
C THR A 31 -23.44 -23.50 2.68
N VAL A 32 -24.06 -23.00 3.75
CA VAL A 32 -25.35 -23.49 4.25
C VAL A 32 -26.28 -22.32 4.58
N GLY A 33 -27.48 -22.38 4.03
CA GLY A 33 -28.50 -21.33 4.16
C GLY A 33 -29.61 -21.63 5.16
N ASN A 34 -30.47 -20.60 5.26
CA ASN A 34 -31.92 -20.62 5.38
C ASN A 34 -32.60 -20.23 6.72
N GLU A 35 -33.30 -19.09 6.63
CA GLU A 35 -34.63 -18.67 7.14
C GLU A 35 -35.09 -18.85 8.61
N ASP A 36 -35.40 -17.67 9.17
CA ASP A 36 -36.64 -17.24 9.88
C ASP A 36 -37.03 -17.81 11.26
N GLY A 37 -37.29 -16.90 12.20
CA GLY A 37 -37.69 -17.18 13.57
C GLY A 37 -37.76 -15.94 14.46
N SER A 38 -38.93 -15.29 14.45
CA SER A 38 -39.36 -14.16 15.29
C SER A 38 -39.13 -14.32 16.81
N SER A 39 -38.68 -13.26 17.47
CA SER A 39 -39.16 -12.85 18.81
C SER A 39 -38.78 -11.39 19.11
N GLU A 40 -39.78 -10.52 19.17
CA GLU A 40 -39.72 -9.22 19.85
C GLU A 40 -39.68 -9.44 21.37
N GLU A 41 -38.87 -8.65 22.10
CA GLU A 41 -39.27 -7.83 23.26
C GLU A 41 -38.05 -7.37 24.12
N ARG A 42 -38.03 -6.05 24.37
CA ARG A 42 -37.56 -5.32 25.57
C ARG A 42 -36.09 -4.88 25.74
N SER A 43 -35.87 -3.66 25.24
CA SER A 43 -35.34 -2.48 25.96
C SER A 43 -34.25 -2.62 27.04
N THR A 44 -33.11 -1.99 26.77
CA THR A 44 -32.56 -0.95 27.65
C THR A 44 -31.67 0.00 26.84
N GLU A 45 -32.19 1.22 26.68
CA GLU A 45 -31.49 2.42 26.24
C GLU A 45 -30.30 2.68 27.19
N VAL A 46 -29.09 2.84 26.66
CA VAL A 46 -27.97 3.43 27.39
C VAL A 46 -27.60 4.71 26.64
N GLU A 47 -28.27 5.79 27.01
CA GLU A 47 -27.85 7.15 26.69
C GLU A 47 -26.53 7.42 27.42
N ILE A 48 -25.44 7.53 26.66
CA ILE A 48 -24.25 8.24 27.12
C ILE A 48 -24.25 9.60 26.42
N GLU A 49 -24.98 10.55 26.99
CA GLU A 49 -24.72 11.96 26.74
C GLU A 49 -23.34 12.29 27.29
N THR A 50 -22.41 12.63 26.41
CA THR A 50 -21.21 13.38 26.77
C THR A 50 -20.98 14.41 25.69
N GLU A 51 -21.80 15.47 25.74
CA GLU A 51 -21.42 16.74 25.12
C GLU A 51 -20.26 17.31 25.93
N ALA A 52 -19.05 17.11 25.41
CA ALA A 52 -17.92 17.95 25.69
C ALA A 52 -17.42 18.48 24.35
N ASP A 53 -17.98 19.62 23.95
CA ASP A 53 -17.30 20.61 23.14
C ASP A 53 -15.99 20.95 23.87
N ASP A 54 -14.90 20.33 23.45
CA ASP A 54 -13.56 20.70 23.88
C ASP A 54 -12.74 20.99 22.62
N THR A 55 -12.78 22.26 22.25
CA THR A 55 -11.87 22.88 21.29
C THR A 55 -10.43 22.67 21.78
N VAL A 56 -9.78 21.61 21.29
CA VAL A 56 -8.33 21.44 21.46
C VAL A 56 -7.58 22.29 20.42
N GLU A 57 -7.63 23.60 20.60
CA GLU A 57 -6.49 24.44 20.26
C GLU A 57 -5.38 24.13 21.28
N SER A 58 -4.37 23.36 20.89
CA SER A 58 -3.13 23.28 21.67
C SER A 58 -1.92 23.13 20.77
N GLY A 59 -1.47 24.28 20.25
CA GLY A 59 -0.09 24.42 19.82
C GLY A 59 0.84 24.43 21.02
N THR A 60 1.33 23.27 21.47
CA THR A 60 2.58 23.15 22.26
C THR A 60 3.19 21.75 22.06
N ASN A 61 4.30 21.65 21.31
CA ASN A 61 5.42 20.70 21.48
C ASN A 61 6.29 20.58 20.22
N SER A 62 6.92 21.69 19.79
CA SER A 62 7.78 21.70 18.60
C SER A 62 9.23 21.27 18.85
N THR A 63 9.64 20.98 20.09
CA THR A 63 10.99 20.45 20.41
C THR A 63 10.99 18.95 20.70
N SER A 64 9.99 18.41 21.42
CA SER A 64 9.94 16.97 21.77
C SER A 64 9.44 16.06 20.62
N ALA A 65 8.69 16.62 19.66
CA ALA A 65 8.14 15.85 18.55
C ALA A 65 9.23 15.36 17.56
N ARG A 66 10.43 15.95 17.55
CA ARG A 66 11.54 15.49 16.69
C ARG A 66 12.37 14.36 17.29
N GLU A 67 12.32 14.16 18.61
CA GLU A 67 13.09 13.11 19.30
C GLU A 67 12.41 11.73 19.19
N ILE A 68 11.09 11.69 19.01
CA ILE A 68 10.35 10.44 18.85
C ILE A 68 10.54 9.92 17.41
N PRO A 69 10.96 8.66 17.21
CA PRO A 69 11.06 8.05 15.89
C PRO A 69 9.79 8.21 15.05
N TRP A 70 9.95 8.49 13.75
CA TRP A 70 8.84 8.77 12.82
C TRP A 70 7.72 7.73 12.84
N VAL A 71 8.07 6.43 12.86
CA VAL A 71 7.09 5.33 12.85
C VAL A 71 6.18 5.35 14.08
N LEU A 72 6.67 5.82 15.24
CA LEU A 72 5.90 5.90 16.48
C LEU A 72 4.99 7.13 16.56
N ARG A 73 5.16 8.10 15.66
CA ARG A 73 4.38 9.35 15.64
C ARG A 73 3.16 9.32 14.72
N ARG A 74 3.06 8.29 13.86
CA ARG A 74 2.00 8.17 12.85
C ARG A 74 1.07 7.01 13.19
N ASN A 75 -0.20 7.15 12.83
CA ASN A 75 -1.20 6.09 12.88
C ASN A 75 -1.38 5.42 11.51
N SER A 76 -1.16 6.17 10.42
CA SER A 76 -1.30 5.70 9.04
C SER A 76 -0.07 6.05 8.17
N ILE A 77 -0.01 5.47 6.97
CA ILE A 77 1.07 5.75 6.01
C ILE A 77 0.97 7.14 5.38
N THR A 78 -0.19 7.80 5.47
CA THR A 78 -0.42 9.15 4.92
C THR A 78 -0.27 10.25 5.96
N ASP A 79 -0.20 9.89 7.25
CA ASP A 79 -0.08 10.89 8.32
C ASP A 79 1.22 11.68 8.18
N GLY A 80 1.11 13.00 8.33
CA GLY A 80 2.23 13.93 8.17
C GLY A 80 2.76 14.03 6.74
N ARG A 81 2.03 13.52 5.74
CA ARG A 81 2.32 13.72 4.31
C ARG A 81 1.25 14.60 3.68
N ASP A 82 1.42 15.92 3.81
CA ASP A 82 0.49 16.91 3.24
C ASP A 82 0.38 16.82 1.72
N GLN A 83 1.43 16.32 1.06
CA GLN A 83 1.47 16.08 -0.38
C GLN A 83 1.88 14.64 -0.65
N THR A 84 1.02 13.91 -1.36
CA THR A 84 1.32 12.58 -1.89
C THR A 84 1.49 12.66 -3.40
N VAL A 85 2.59 12.11 -3.91
CA VAL A 85 2.90 12.10 -5.35
C VAL A 85 2.87 10.67 -5.89
N GLN A 86 2.31 10.52 -7.09
CA GLN A 86 2.36 9.24 -7.80
C GLN A 86 3.72 9.11 -8.52
N LEU A 87 4.42 8.02 -8.26
CA LEU A 87 5.67 7.68 -8.96
C LEU A 87 5.38 6.64 -10.04
N HIS A 88 5.69 7.00 -11.29
CA HIS A 88 5.68 6.09 -12.42
C HIS A 88 7.09 5.53 -12.59
N LEU A 89 7.26 4.24 -12.34
CA LEU A 89 8.55 3.57 -12.34
C LEU A 89 8.60 2.52 -13.46
N GLN A 90 9.76 2.37 -14.09
CA GLN A 90 10.00 1.29 -15.03
C GLN A 90 10.00 -0.06 -14.30
N GLU A 91 9.73 -1.14 -15.02
CA GLU A 91 9.68 -2.50 -14.45
C GLU A 91 11.01 -2.88 -13.78
N GLU A 92 12.12 -2.58 -14.43
CA GLU A 92 13.47 -2.83 -13.91
C GLU A 92 13.69 -2.12 -12.56
N THR A 93 13.29 -0.85 -12.45
CA THR A 93 13.34 -0.11 -11.19
C THR A 93 12.47 -0.75 -10.10
N MET A 94 11.27 -1.24 -10.45
CA MET A 94 10.41 -1.94 -9.50
C MET A 94 11.02 -3.27 -9.03
N ASN A 95 11.71 -3.99 -9.91
CA ASN A 95 12.43 -5.22 -9.57
C ASN A 95 13.60 -4.95 -8.62
N VAL A 96 14.39 -3.91 -8.88
CA VAL A 96 15.43 -3.44 -7.95
C VAL A 96 14.82 -3.08 -6.60
N GLN A 97 13.72 -2.32 -6.57
CA GLN A 97 13.04 -1.95 -5.32
C GLN A 97 12.60 -3.18 -4.53
N ARG A 98 12.02 -4.20 -5.18
CA ARG A 98 11.58 -5.45 -4.51
C ARG A 98 12.76 -6.17 -3.87
N LYS A 99 13.87 -6.34 -4.61
CA LYS A 99 15.09 -7.00 -4.11
C LYS A 99 15.71 -6.22 -2.95
N GLN A 100 15.88 -4.91 -3.09
CA GLN A 100 16.49 -4.08 -2.06
C GLN A 100 15.63 -4.01 -0.80
N LYS A 101 14.29 -3.96 -0.94
CA LYS A 101 13.38 -4.02 0.19
C LYS A 101 13.63 -5.25 1.06
N SER A 102 13.68 -6.45 0.48
CA SER A 102 13.93 -7.69 1.23
C SER A 102 15.28 -7.66 1.95
N LEU A 103 16.32 -7.13 1.31
CA LEU A 103 17.65 -7.00 1.93
C LEU A 103 17.65 -6.01 3.09
N ILE A 104 16.93 -4.89 2.96
CA ILE A 104 16.80 -3.87 4.01
C ILE A 104 16.03 -4.43 5.21
N GLU A 105 14.88 -5.08 4.97
CA GLU A 105 14.07 -5.70 6.03
C GLU A 105 14.86 -6.78 6.77
N ALA A 106 15.63 -7.61 6.07
CA ALA A 106 16.50 -8.60 6.69
C ALA A 106 17.58 -7.98 7.59
N ARG A 107 18.11 -6.80 7.21
CA ARG A 107 19.11 -6.07 8.01
C ARG A 107 18.49 -5.36 9.21
N LEU A 108 17.29 -4.81 9.05
CA LEU A 108 16.57 -4.10 10.12
C LEU A 108 15.91 -5.07 11.11
N GLY A 109 15.59 -6.29 10.69
CA GLY A 109 14.78 -7.22 11.47
C GLY A 109 13.30 -6.82 11.55
N GLU A 110 12.85 -5.91 10.68
CA GLU A 110 11.48 -5.38 10.67
C GLU A 110 10.96 -5.10 9.26
N SER A 111 9.65 -5.18 9.08
CA SER A 111 8.99 -4.86 7.81
C SER A 111 8.99 -3.35 7.53
N VAL A 112 9.23 -2.98 6.28
CA VAL A 112 9.25 -1.59 5.81
C VAL A 112 8.11 -1.35 4.84
N ARG A 113 7.32 -0.29 5.05
CA ARG A 113 6.25 0.09 4.11
C ARG A 113 6.88 0.61 2.81
N LYS A 114 6.31 0.24 1.66
CA LYS A 114 6.84 0.64 0.34
C LYS A 114 6.96 2.16 0.18
N ALA A 115 6.02 2.93 0.72
CA ALA A 115 6.05 4.39 0.64
C ALA A 115 7.24 4.95 1.44
N ASP A 116 7.51 4.43 2.65
CA ASP A 116 8.66 4.84 3.45
C ASP A 116 9.98 4.48 2.79
N LEU A 117 10.06 3.28 2.20
CA LEU A 117 11.23 2.86 1.45
C LEU A 117 11.51 3.81 0.28
N ARG A 118 10.48 4.19 -0.47
CA ARG A 118 10.62 5.13 -1.60
C ARG A 118 11.05 6.50 -1.15
N GLU A 119 10.47 7.03 -0.08
CA GLU A 119 10.86 8.32 0.47
C GLU A 119 12.31 8.31 0.97
N ALA A 120 12.71 7.28 1.71
CA ALA A 120 14.09 7.12 2.17
C ALA A 120 15.07 6.97 1.00
N ALA A 121 14.74 6.14 0.00
CA ALA A 121 15.58 5.94 -1.18
C ALA A 121 15.70 7.21 -2.02
N LEU A 122 14.60 7.95 -2.20
CA LEU A 122 14.60 9.23 -2.92
C LEU A 122 15.45 10.27 -2.17
N LEU A 123 15.30 10.36 -0.84
CA LEU A 123 16.07 11.29 -0.02
C LEU A 123 17.58 10.98 -0.10
N VAL A 124 17.97 9.72 0.04
CA VAL A 124 19.37 9.29 -0.09
C VAL A 124 19.87 9.56 -1.50
N GLY A 125 19.14 9.14 -2.55
CA GLY A 125 19.53 9.38 -3.93
C GLY A 125 19.76 10.86 -4.23
N LEU A 126 18.87 11.75 -3.79
CA LEU A 126 19.03 13.19 -3.98
C LEU A 126 20.22 13.79 -3.18
N GLN A 127 20.62 13.17 -2.07
CA GLN A 127 21.85 13.52 -1.34
C GLN A 127 23.12 13.01 -2.04
N HIS A 128 23.02 11.93 -2.82
CA HIS A 128 24.09 11.39 -3.67
C HIS A 128 23.91 11.86 -5.12
N THR A 129 24.00 13.19 -5.32
CA THR A 129 23.64 13.82 -6.60
C THR A 129 24.45 13.31 -7.79
N ASP A 130 25.74 12.99 -7.60
CA ASP A 130 26.58 12.49 -8.70
C ASP A 130 26.07 11.13 -9.22
N ASP A 131 25.67 10.21 -8.34
CA ASP A 131 25.10 8.91 -8.73
C ASP A 131 23.78 9.10 -9.52
N VAL A 132 22.98 10.11 -9.15
CA VAL A 132 21.75 10.46 -9.89
C VAL A 132 22.09 11.02 -11.27
N VAL A 133 23.11 11.86 -11.37
CA VAL A 133 23.58 12.40 -12.64
C VAL A 133 24.05 11.26 -13.56
N ASP A 134 24.81 10.30 -13.05
CA ASP A 134 25.27 9.15 -13.82
C ASP A 134 24.10 8.35 -14.41
N VAL A 135 23.07 8.05 -13.61
CA VAL A 135 21.85 7.38 -14.09
C VAL A 135 21.13 8.20 -15.17
N LEU A 136 21.02 9.51 -14.99
CA LEU A 136 20.40 10.38 -16.01
C LEU A 136 21.23 10.44 -17.29
N GLN A 137 22.56 10.41 -17.20
CA GLN A 137 23.43 10.32 -18.37
C GLN A 137 23.28 8.98 -19.09
N GLU A 138 23.17 7.86 -18.37
CA GLU A 138 22.86 6.56 -18.95
C GLU A 138 21.50 6.56 -19.68
N TRP A 139 20.53 7.34 -19.20
CA TRP A 139 19.26 7.56 -19.89
C TRP A 139 19.33 8.54 -21.07
N GLY A 140 20.50 9.13 -21.32
CA GLY A 140 20.76 10.00 -22.46
C GLY A 140 20.45 11.47 -22.24
N TYR A 141 20.34 11.95 -21.00
CA TYR A 141 20.14 13.39 -20.72
C TYR A 141 21.35 14.28 -21.08
N ASN A 142 22.47 13.70 -21.52
CA ASN A 142 23.68 14.38 -21.99
C ASN A 142 23.99 14.14 -23.48
N LEU A 143 23.03 13.62 -24.26
CA LEU A 143 23.20 13.45 -25.70
C LEU A 143 22.95 14.80 -26.40
N GLU A 144 24.03 15.47 -26.80
CA GLU A 144 24.01 16.63 -27.72
C GLU A 144 24.07 16.20 -29.19
#